data_AF-A0A353GMK1-F1
#
_entry.id   AF-A0A353GMK1-F1
#
_cell.length_a   1.000
_cell.length_b   1.000
_cell.length_c   1.000
_cell.angle_alpha   90.00
_cell.angle_beta   90.00
_cell.angle_gamma   90.00
#
_symmetry.space_group_name_H-M   'P 1'
#
loop_
_entity.id
_entity.type
_entity.pdbx_description
1 polymer ?
#
loop_
_entity_poly.entity_id
_entity_poly.type
_entity_poly.pdbx_seq_one_letter_code
_entity_poly.pdbx_strand_id
1 'polypeptide(L)'
;MYFLRQHFRKWLFSKKISFKKIISVAFIFLLLILLSLGTVIKKRVPTEVNDLFRMNKGLQEQGYYMGDFEFKMLGIAYYLDKGHYFSGMSRLDQLHKQLKSRKGLIKVPEFRSKEAELEFYRDLQNPRTGAFMDDSYPHCTYNEVTENALLHLEALAKETGQPLRLKYPLKYLDEINTPKKLTAFLNDVFHVGRFAAKFPQTSFLFARSLAGFCNEGEEVIERNHLYKFSPEWRRALIRWFYENQDPRTGFWGPRTNKNGKLLKTDLNNTASIIKVFVTQDGNDIHREFPLRYKDRMFETTLEVLSGPMPKDAQVDEVHEWNLKMGKGISMLTRYLWKGASVENKAKAKKLMENYVRIIFEKNYISNEGAFSYYPVSKHATLDGTGNTTGGLTDMGFFSGEKQKRLWGENVIDLGTYEISGFSKADLDLTANSQGVARANSLRLYPSNPEGNKLTSGVLAITYPHKTPVLDVMDLTPKMEHWTQTTSQTMGNWVSKEAVLQELGTLNIKQVPVYEKEAFIRSANHILRKNQKIVVMAFDLLQVPRYKITFHLKCNLP
;
A
#
# COMPACT_ATOMS: atom_id res chain seq x y z
N MET A 1 -28.60 -51.45 -16.19
CA MET A 1 -28.53 -51.36 -14.71
C MET A 1 -28.64 -52.72 -13.98
N TYR A 2 -29.32 -53.73 -14.54
CA TYR A 2 -29.46 -55.07 -13.93
C TYR A 2 -28.19 -55.95 -14.04
N PHE A 3 -27.42 -55.80 -15.13
CA PHE A 3 -26.22 -56.60 -15.41
C PHE A 3 -25.02 -56.27 -14.48
N LEU A 4 -24.82 -54.98 -14.17
CA LEU A 4 -23.81 -54.52 -13.21
C LEU A 4 -24.12 -54.98 -11.77
N ARG A 5 -25.41 -55.13 -11.42
CA ARG A 5 -25.85 -55.56 -10.08
C ARG A 5 -25.59 -57.05 -9.83
N GLN A 6 -25.71 -57.89 -10.86
CA GLN A 6 -25.39 -59.33 -10.76
C GLN A 6 -23.88 -59.61 -10.74
N HIS A 7 -23.08 -58.88 -11.52
CA HIS A 7 -21.62 -59.05 -11.50
C HIS A 7 -20.99 -58.55 -10.20
N PHE A 8 -21.50 -57.46 -9.61
CA PHE A 8 -21.01 -56.95 -8.33
C PHE A 8 -21.34 -57.91 -7.17
N ARG A 9 -22.52 -58.56 -7.20
CA ARG A 9 -22.89 -59.61 -6.24
C ARG A 9 -22.04 -60.87 -6.39
N LYS A 10 -21.77 -61.36 -7.61
CA LYS A 10 -20.89 -62.52 -7.81
C LYS A 10 -19.43 -62.25 -7.40
N TRP A 11 -18.94 -61.03 -7.58
CA TRP A 11 -17.59 -60.63 -7.15
C TRP A 11 -17.44 -60.55 -5.63
N LEU A 12 -18.47 -60.08 -4.91
CA LEU A 12 -18.47 -60.00 -3.43
C LEU A 12 -18.52 -61.37 -2.73
N PHE A 13 -19.09 -62.40 -3.38
CA PHE A 13 -19.33 -63.71 -2.74
C PHE A 13 -18.39 -64.85 -3.21
N SER A 14 -17.53 -64.64 -4.22
CA SER A 14 -16.69 -65.70 -4.81
C SER A 14 -15.30 -65.87 -4.15
N LYS A 15 -14.85 -64.94 -3.30
CA LYS A 15 -13.64 -65.08 -2.49
C LYS A 15 -13.95 -64.51 -1.11
N LYS A 16 -13.51 -65.16 -0.02
CA LYS A 16 -13.46 -64.54 1.32
C LYS A 16 -12.55 -63.31 1.24
N ILE A 17 -13.08 -62.18 0.80
CA ILE A 17 -12.42 -60.89 0.91
C ILE A 17 -12.40 -60.61 2.41
N SER A 18 -11.24 -60.78 3.03
CA SER A 18 -11.12 -60.51 4.45
C SER A 18 -11.51 -59.07 4.72
N PHE A 19 -12.18 -58.82 5.85
CA PHE A 19 -12.58 -57.48 6.28
C PHE A 19 -11.43 -56.46 6.18
N LYS A 20 -10.18 -56.90 6.40
CA LYS A 20 -8.96 -56.13 6.18
C LYS A 20 -8.81 -55.61 4.74
N LYS A 21 -9.09 -56.42 3.71
CA LYS A 21 -9.02 -56.00 2.29
C LYS A 21 -10.10 -54.97 1.94
N ILE A 22 -11.30 -55.09 2.50
CA ILE A 22 -12.38 -54.11 2.30
C ILE A 22 -11.99 -52.77 2.93
N ILE A 23 -11.46 -52.78 4.15
CA ILE A 23 -10.93 -51.58 4.82
C ILE A 23 -9.79 -50.95 4.02
N SER A 24 -8.83 -51.75 3.54
CA SER A 24 -7.71 -51.24 2.73
C SER A 24 -8.18 -50.59 1.43
N VAL A 25 -9.15 -51.18 0.74
CA VAL A 25 -9.71 -50.61 -0.50
C VAL A 25 -10.47 -49.31 -0.20
N ALA A 26 -11.29 -49.27 0.85
CA ALA A 26 -11.99 -48.06 1.27
C ALA A 26 -11.02 -46.94 1.67
N PHE A 27 -9.94 -47.27 2.37
CA PHE A 27 -8.90 -46.31 2.75
C PHE A 27 -8.15 -45.78 1.52
N ILE A 28 -7.78 -46.63 0.56
CA ILE A 28 -7.15 -46.20 -0.70
C ILE A 28 -8.10 -45.30 -1.50
N PHE A 29 -9.39 -45.64 -1.57
CA PHE A 29 -10.38 -44.83 -2.28
C PHE A 29 -10.60 -43.47 -1.60
N LEU A 30 -10.66 -43.44 -0.27
CA LEU A 30 -10.68 -42.20 0.51
C LEU A 30 -9.41 -41.37 0.26
N LEU A 31 -8.24 -41.99 0.22
CA LEU A 31 -6.97 -41.32 -0.07
C LEU A 31 -6.94 -40.74 -1.49
N LEU A 32 -7.47 -41.47 -2.48
CA LEU A 32 -7.60 -41.00 -3.86
C LEU A 32 -8.62 -39.86 -3.98
N ILE A 33 -9.73 -39.91 -3.24
CA ILE A 33 -10.70 -38.80 -3.15
C ILE A 33 -10.03 -37.59 -2.51
N LEU A 34 -9.31 -37.76 -1.41
CA LEU A 34 -8.58 -36.67 -0.73
C LEU A 34 -7.47 -36.09 -1.61
N LEU A 35 -6.72 -36.92 -2.34
CA LEU A 35 -5.68 -36.50 -3.29
C LEU A 35 -6.27 -35.76 -4.50
N SER A 36 -7.38 -36.25 -5.05
CA SER A 36 -8.08 -35.60 -6.17
C SER A 36 -8.73 -34.29 -5.73
N LEU A 37 -9.41 -34.25 -4.57
CA LEU A 37 -9.91 -33.01 -3.96
C LEU A 37 -8.77 -32.01 -3.75
N GLY A 38 -7.66 -32.45 -3.15
CA GLY A 38 -6.49 -31.61 -2.91
C GLY A 38 -5.89 -31.04 -4.20
N THR A 39 -5.90 -31.82 -5.29
CA THR A 39 -5.39 -31.40 -6.60
C THR A 39 -6.34 -30.42 -7.30
N VAL A 40 -7.65 -30.66 -7.22
CA VAL A 40 -8.68 -29.75 -7.73
C VAL A 40 -8.64 -28.42 -6.99
N ILE A 41 -8.59 -28.44 -5.66
CA ILE A 41 -8.47 -27.23 -4.82
C ILE A 41 -7.19 -26.46 -5.18
N LYS A 42 -6.05 -27.14 -5.31
CA LYS A 42 -4.76 -26.51 -5.65
C LYS A 42 -4.77 -25.80 -7.02
N LYS A 43 -5.53 -26.29 -8.01
CA LYS A 43 -5.61 -25.66 -9.35
C LYS A 43 -6.72 -24.62 -9.46
N ARG A 44 -7.88 -24.90 -8.86
CA ARG A 44 -9.10 -24.08 -8.97
C ARG A 44 -8.98 -22.78 -8.18
N VAL A 45 -8.53 -22.86 -6.92
CA VAL A 45 -8.52 -21.71 -6.00
C VAL A 45 -7.68 -20.55 -6.54
N PRO A 46 -6.43 -20.72 -7.02
CA PRO A 46 -5.66 -19.58 -7.54
C PRO A 46 -6.32 -18.90 -8.75
N THR A 47 -6.93 -19.69 -9.63
CA THR A 47 -7.62 -19.17 -10.82
C THR A 47 -8.85 -18.36 -10.43
N GLU A 48 -9.68 -18.88 -9.52
CA GLU A 48 -10.86 -18.18 -9.04
C GLU A 48 -10.51 -16.94 -8.21
N VAL A 49 -9.44 -16.98 -7.43
CA VAL A 49 -8.93 -15.81 -6.71
C VAL A 49 -8.54 -14.71 -7.70
N ASN A 50 -7.74 -15.02 -8.71
CA ASN A 50 -7.37 -14.03 -9.73
C ASN A 50 -8.60 -13.48 -10.47
N ASP A 51 -9.54 -14.35 -10.85
CA ASP A 51 -10.80 -13.94 -11.47
C ASP A 51 -11.63 -13.02 -10.55
N LEU A 52 -11.68 -13.29 -9.24
CA LEU A 52 -12.34 -12.45 -8.24
C LEU A 52 -11.69 -11.07 -8.13
N PHE A 53 -10.36 -10.97 -8.09
CA PHE A 53 -9.65 -9.68 -8.09
C PHE A 53 -9.90 -8.89 -9.38
N ARG A 54 -9.91 -9.57 -10.55
CA ARG A 54 -10.26 -8.93 -11.83
C ARG A 54 -11.70 -8.42 -11.83
N MET A 55 -12.66 -9.21 -11.33
CA MET A 55 -14.05 -8.79 -11.21
C MET A 55 -14.22 -7.64 -10.23
N ASN A 56 -13.52 -7.68 -9.09
CA ASN A 56 -13.48 -6.61 -8.11
C ASN A 56 -13.07 -5.29 -8.77
N LYS A 57 -11.94 -5.28 -9.48
CA LYS A 57 -11.47 -4.12 -10.24
C LYS A 57 -12.56 -3.56 -11.17
N GLY A 58 -13.15 -4.41 -12.00
CA GLY A 58 -14.19 -3.97 -12.94
C GLY A 58 -15.46 -3.46 -12.27
N LEU A 59 -15.82 -4.00 -11.10
CA LEU A 59 -16.98 -3.55 -10.31
C LEU A 59 -16.73 -2.20 -9.63
N GLN A 60 -15.51 -1.96 -9.14
CA GLN A 60 -15.11 -0.65 -8.61
C GLN A 60 -15.19 0.44 -9.69
N GLU A 61 -14.68 0.16 -10.90
CA GLU A 61 -14.78 1.06 -12.06
C GLU A 61 -16.25 1.35 -12.45
N GLN A 62 -17.18 0.46 -12.10
CA GLN A 62 -18.62 0.61 -12.32
C GLN A 62 -19.36 1.27 -11.14
N GLY A 63 -18.67 1.67 -10.07
CA GLY A 63 -19.25 2.33 -8.90
C GLY A 63 -19.94 1.40 -7.89
N TYR A 64 -19.59 0.12 -7.84
CA TYR A 64 -20.06 -0.79 -6.79
C TYR A 64 -19.26 -0.65 -5.50
N TYR A 65 -19.94 -0.78 -4.35
CA TYR A 65 -19.29 -0.83 -3.05
C TYR A 65 -18.54 -2.16 -2.88
N MET A 66 -17.22 -2.09 -2.75
CA MET A 66 -16.33 -3.25 -2.62
C MET A 66 -15.45 -3.22 -1.36
N GLY A 67 -15.76 -2.36 -0.39
CA GLY A 67 -14.90 -2.11 0.79
C GLY A 67 -14.68 -3.32 1.70
N ASP A 68 -15.50 -4.37 1.59
CA ASP A 68 -15.40 -5.60 2.40
C ASP A 68 -14.79 -6.81 1.63
N PHE A 69 -14.49 -6.66 0.34
CA PHE A 69 -14.11 -7.76 -0.55
C PHE A 69 -12.87 -8.53 -0.07
N GLU A 70 -11.77 -7.81 0.21
CA GLU A 70 -10.51 -8.43 0.61
C GLU A 70 -10.64 -9.19 1.94
N PHE A 71 -11.47 -8.68 2.86
CA PHE A 71 -11.70 -9.29 4.16
C PHE A 71 -12.61 -10.51 4.08
N LYS A 72 -13.58 -10.52 3.15
CA LYS A 72 -14.34 -11.72 2.81
C LYS A 72 -13.41 -12.82 2.28
N MET A 73 -12.47 -12.47 1.40
CA MET A 73 -11.46 -13.40 0.89
C MET A 73 -10.55 -13.95 2.01
N LEU A 74 -10.12 -13.09 2.94
CA LEU A 74 -9.34 -13.51 4.10
C LEU A 74 -10.13 -14.40 5.07
N GLY A 75 -11.42 -14.14 5.27
CA GLY A 75 -12.30 -15.01 6.06
C GLY A 75 -12.46 -16.40 5.43
N ILE A 76 -12.56 -16.47 4.10
CA ILE A 76 -12.55 -17.74 3.36
C ILE A 76 -11.22 -18.47 3.58
N ALA A 77 -10.09 -17.76 3.44
CA ALA A 77 -8.77 -18.32 3.65
C ALA A 77 -8.59 -18.85 5.09
N TYR A 78 -9.10 -18.11 6.08
CA TYR A 78 -9.12 -18.53 7.48
C TYR A 78 -9.88 -19.86 7.67
N TYR A 79 -11.09 -20.00 7.12
CA TYR A 79 -11.83 -21.26 7.22
C TYR A 79 -11.09 -22.43 6.57
N LEU A 80 -10.53 -22.22 5.38
CA LEU A 80 -9.74 -23.24 4.70
C LEU A 80 -8.52 -23.65 5.54
N ASP A 81 -7.87 -22.69 6.21
CA ASP A 81 -6.71 -22.95 7.05
C ASP A 81 -7.05 -23.75 8.31
N LYS A 82 -8.19 -23.45 8.94
CA LYS A 82 -8.68 -24.14 10.15
C LYS A 82 -9.31 -25.51 9.85
N GLY A 83 -9.27 -25.97 8.61
CA GLY A 83 -9.83 -27.25 8.19
C GLY A 83 -11.35 -27.23 7.99
N HIS A 84 -11.98 -26.05 8.02
CA HIS A 84 -13.40 -25.86 7.72
C HIS A 84 -13.62 -25.76 6.19
N TYR A 85 -13.17 -26.79 5.46
CA TYR A 85 -13.10 -26.77 4.00
C TYR A 85 -14.46 -26.53 3.32
N PHE A 86 -15.53 -27.14 3.83
CA PHE A 86 -16.87 -26.95 3.27
C PHE A 86 -17.31 -25.48 3.37
N SER A 87 -17.15 -24.87 4.56
CA SER A 87 -17.47 -23.46 4.78
C SER A 87 -16.64 -22.53 3.89
N GLY A 88 -15.33 -22.80 3.77
CA GLY A 88 -14.44 -22.01 2.91
C GLY A 88 -14.83 -22.10 1.43
N MET A 89 -15.01 -23.31 0.90
CA MET A 89 -15.32 -23.52 -0.53
C MET A 89 -16.71 -23.01 -0.90
N SER A 90 -17.73 -23.27 -0.06
CA SER A 90 -19.09 -22.77 -0.30
C SER A 90 -19.13 -21.24 -0.37
N ARG A 91 -18.34 -20.55 0.46
CA ARG A 91 -18.25 -19.09 0.46
C ARG A 91 -17.49 -18.53 -0.73
N LEU A 92 -16.42 -19.22 -1.17
CA LEU A 92 -15.72 -18.86 -2.40
C LEU A 92 -16.66 -18.91 -3.61
N ASP A 93 -17.41 -20.00 -3.74
CA ASP A 93 -18.39 -20.18 -4.80
C ASP A 93 -19.49 -19.10 -4.75
N GLN A 94 -20.01 -18.81 -3.54
CA GLN A 94 -21.02 -17.79 -3.33
C GLN A 94 -20.52 -16.39 -3.72
N LEU A 95 -19.31 -16.01 -3.27
CA LEU A 95 -18.71 -14.72 -3.58
C LEU A 95 -18.45 -14.58 -5.09
N HIS A 96 -17.91 -15.62 -5.73
CA HIS A 96 -17.70 -15.63 -7.18
C HIS A 96 -19.01 -15.46 -7.95
N LYS A 97 -20.08 -16.16 -7.53
CA LYS A 97 -21.40 -16.03 -8.14
C LYS A 97 -22.02 -14.65 -7.90
N GLN A 98 -21.79 -14.07 -6.72
CA GLN A 98 -22.23 -12.71 -6.39
C GLN A 98 -21.55 -11.67 -7.30
N LEU A 99 -20.22 -11.68 -7.41
CA LEU A 99 -19.48 -10.75 -8.26
C LEU A 99 -19.84 -10.90 -9.75
N LYS A 100 -19.98 -12.14 -10.22
CA LYS A 100 -20.35 -12.41 -11.62
C LYS A 100 -21.77 -11.95 -11.97
N SER A 101 -22.74 -12.21 -11.09
CA SER A 101 -24.16 -11.88 -11.33
C SER A 101 -24.56 -10.47 -10.91
N ARG A 102 -23.73 -9.79 -10.09
CA ARG A 102 -24.02 -8.53 -9.40
C ARG A 102 -25.17 -8.59 -8.40
N LYS A 103 -25.84 -9.73 -8.25
CA LYS A 103 -27.01 -9.88 -7.37
C LYS A 103 -26.58 -9.70 -5.91
N GLY A 104 -27.21 -8.76 -5.22
CA GLY A 104 -26.90 -8.45 -3.82
C GLY A 104 -25.60 -7.67 -3.62
N LEU A 105 -24.99 -7.15 -4.69
CA LEU A 105 -23.99 -6.09 -4.56
C LEU A 105 -24.68 -4.74 -4.45
N ILE A 106 -24.07 -3.83 -3.70
CA ILE A 106 -24.57 -2.47 -3.51
C ILE A 106 -23.89 -1.59 -4.55
N LYS A 107 -24.70 -0.94 -5.40
CA LYS A 107 -24.20 0.12 -6.28
C LYS A 107 -24.30 1.45 -5.53
N VAL A 108 -23.19 2.15 -5.37
CA VAL A 108 -23.16 3.43 -4.65
C VAL A 108 -23.97 4.45 -5.47
N PRO A 109 -25.01 5.08 -4.90
CA PRO A 109 -25.81 6.05 -5.61
C PRO A 109 -25.06 7.38 -5.74
N GLU A 110 -25.52 8.25 -6.63
CA GLU A 110 -25.15 9.66 -6.58
C GLU A 110 -25.88 10.33 -5.40
N PHE A 111 -25.12 10.97 -4.51
CA PHE A 111 -25.68 11.60 -3.32
C PHE A 111 -26.10 13.05 -3.60
N ARG A 112 -27.30 13.41 -3.14
CA ARG A 112 -27.82 14.78 -3.25
C ARG A 112 -27.19 15.75 -2.22
N SER A 113 -26.60 15.21 -1.15
CA SER A 113 -25.90 15.96 -0.11
C SER A 113 -24.96 15.04 0.67
N LYS A 114 -24.05 15.63 1.45
CA LYS A 114 -23.13 14.88 2.33
C LYS A 114 -23.84 14.19 3.49
N GLU A 115 -24.98 14.70 3.93
CA GLU A 115 -25.83 14.05 4.95
C GLU A 115 -26.48 12.77 4.39
N ALA A 116 -26.89 12.77 3.12
CA ALA A 116 -27.42 11.58 2.47
C ALA A 116 -26.34 10.51 2.27
N GLU A 117 -25.12 10.93 1.94
CA GLU A 117 -23.93 10.06 1.87
C GLU A 117 -23.61 9.45 3.24
N LEU A 118 -23.56 10.28 4.30
CA LEU A 118 -23.34 9.84 5.67
C LEU A 118 -24.35 8.78 6.12
N GLU A 119 -25.65 9.02 5.89
CA GLU A 119 -26.69 8.09 6.31
C GLU A 119 -26.62 6.76 5.54
N PHE A 120 -26.36 6.80 4.24
CA PHE A 120 -26.18 5.59 3.42
C PHE A 120 -25.06 4.70 3.97
N TYR A 121 -23.89 5.26 4.28
CA TYR A 121 -22.79 4.46 4.81
C TYR A 121 -23.09 3.95 6.23
N ARG A 122 -23.78 4.73 7.08
CA ARG A 122 -24.23 4.26 8.42
C ARG A 122 -25.19 3.08 8.32
N ASP A 123 -26.02 3.03 7.29
CA ASP A 123 -26.95 1.93 7.02
C ASP A 123 -26.29 0.60 6.67
N LEU A 124 -25.00 0.60 6.33
CA LEU A 124 -24.25 -0.63 6.07
C LEU A 124 -23.88 -1.39 7.37
N GLN A 125 -24.14 -0.81 8.55
CA GLN A 125 -23.77 -1.43 9.82
C GLN A 125 -24.66 -2.63 10.16
N ASN A 126 -24.05 -3.78 10.50
CA ASN A 126 -24.77 -4.98 10.89
C ASN A 126 -25.42 -4.82 12.29
N PRO A 127 -26.73 -5.06 12.45
CA PRO A 127 -27.43 -4.89 13.73
C PRO A 127 -27.04 -5.91 14.82
N ARG A 128 -26.61 -7.11 14.43
CA ARG A 128 -26.27 -8.20 15.35
C ARG A 128 -24.90 -7.98 15.98
N THR A 129 -23.92 -7.64 15.16
CA THR A 129 -22.50 -7.56 15.56
C THR A 129 -22.04 -6.14 15.82
N GLY A 130 -22.72 -5.15 15.24
CA GLY A 130 -22.27 -3.75 15.18
C GLY A 130 -21.15 -3.49 14.18
N ALA A 131 -20.64 -4.51 13.48
CA ALA A 131 -19.56 -4.36 12.51
C ALA A 131 -20.10 -3.90 11.14
N PHE A 132 -19.26 -3.31 10.31
CA PHE A 132 -19.56 -3.04 8.89
C PHE A 132 -19.23 -4.26 8.01
N MET A 133 -19.59 -5.45 8.48
CA MET A 133 -19.26 -6.72 7.84
C MET A 133 -20.43 -7.70 7.95
N ASP A 134 -20.60 -8.54 6.94
CA ASP A 134 -21.57 -9.63 6.96
C ASP A 134 -21.22 -10.63 8.09
N ASP A 135 -22.19 -10.86 8.96
CA ASP A 135 -22.07 -11.70 10.14
C ASP A 135 -21.97 -13.20 9.83
N SER A 136 -22.10 -13.56 8.56
CA SER A 136 -21.80 -14.89 8.07
C SER A 136 -20.29 -15.16 8.06
N TYR A 137 -19.43 -14.15 7.96
CA TYR A 137 -17.97 -14.31 7.97
C TYR A 137 -17.41 -14.45 9.39
N PRO A 138 -16.20 -15.03 9.57
CA PRO A 138 -15.66 -15.25 10.91
C PRO A 138 -15.37 -13.92 11.59
N HIS A 139 -15.60 -13.87 12.91
CA HIS A 139 -15.45 -12.68 13.74
C HIS A 139 -14.13 -11.93 13.54
N CYS A 140 -13.03 -12.66 13.29
CA CYS A 140 -11.71 -12.07 13.04
C CYS A 140 -11.67 -11.10 11.84
N THR A 141 -12.64 -11.15 10.93
CA THR A 141 -12.73 -10.26 9.76
C THR A 141 -13.35 -8.88 10.06
N TYR A 142 -13.96 -8.69 11.23
CA TYR A 142 -14.84 -7.54 11.45
C TYR A 142 -14.11 -6.23 11.71
N ASN A 143 -12.95 -6.28 12.36
CA ASN A 143 -12.28 -5.07 12.86
C ASN A 143 -11.87 -4.11 11.74
N GLU A 144 -11.08 -4.59 10.78
CA GLU A 144 -10.49 -3.70 9.75
C GLU A 144 -11.57 -3.06 8.86
N VAL A 145 -12.59 -3.83 8.46
CA VAL A 145 -13.70 -3.30 7.65
C VAL A 145 -14.46 -2.23 8.43
N THR A 146 -14.64 -2.45 9.74
CA THR A 146 -15.29 -1.49 10.62
C THR A 146 -14.45 -0.23 10.76
N GLU A 147 -13.15 -0.32 11.03
CA GLU A 147 -12.28 0.86 11.13
C GLU A 147 -12.24 1.67 9.82
N ASN A 148 -12.17 1.01 8.66
CA ASN A 148 -12.21 1.69 7.36
C ASN A 148 -13.54 2.46 7.15
N ALA A 149 -14.67 1.83 7.47
CA ALA A 149 -15.97 2.49 7.39
C ALA A 149 -16.07 3.68 8.37
N LEU A 150 -15.55 3.52 9.59
CA LEU A 150 -15.54 4.57 10.60
C LEU A 150 -14.70 5.78 10.20
N LEU A 151 -13.55 5.58 9.55
CA LEU A 151 -12.73 6.69 9.04
C LEU A 151 -13.48 7.51 8.00
N HIS A 152 -14.18 6.85 7.07
CA HIS A 152 -15.00 7.54 6.07
C HIS A 152 -16.17 8.28 6.72
N LEU A 153 -16.87 7.62 7.66
CA LEU A 153 -17.97 8.24 8.40
C LEU A 153 -17.49 9.42 9.26
N GLU A 154 -16.29 9.37 9.85
CA GLU A 154 -15.71 10.48 10.60
C GLU A 154 -15.47 11.71 9.70
N ALA A 155 -14.98 11.49 8.47
CA ALA A 155 -14.78 12.57 7.50
C ALA A 155 -16.11 13.23 7.10
N LEU A 156 -17.12 12.42 6.75
CA LEU A 156 -18.46 12.91 6.43
C LEU A 156 -19.13 13.62 7.61
N ALA A 157 -18.96 13.11 8.82
CA ALA A 157 -19.48 13.73 10.03
C ALA A 157 -18.87 15.12 10.25
N LYS A 158 -17.55 15.28 10.04
CA LYS A 158 -16.87 16.58 10.09
C LYS A 158 -17.40 17.56 9.04
N GLU A 159 -17.57 17.10 7.80
CA GLU A 159 -18.09 17.94 6.69
C GLU A 159 -19.53 18.41 6.92
N THR A 160 -20.36 17.56 7.55
CA THR A 160 -21.76 17.86 7.88
C THR A 160 -21.94 18.60 9.21
N GLY A 161 -20.85 18.85 9.95
CA GLY A 161 -20.89 19.49 11.26
C GLY A 161 -21.56 18.65 12.35
N GLN A 162 -21.62 17.32 12.18
CA GLN A 162 -22.26 16.38 13.10
C GLN A 162 -21.23 15.52 13.84
N PRO A 163 -21.49 15.07 15.08
CA PRO A 163 -20.64 14.08 15.73
C PRO A 163 -20.84 12.70 15.09
N LEU A 164 -19.76 11.92 14.97
CA LEU A 164 -19.85 10.54 14.50
C LEU A 164 -20.68 9.70 15.49
N ARG A 165 -21.78 9.11 15.00
CA ARG A 165 -22.65 8.22 15.78
C ARG A 165 -23.03 6.97 14.98
N LEU A 166 -22.96 5.81 15.61
CA LEU A 166 -23.36 4.54 15.01
C LEU A 166 -24.82 4.21 15.27
N LYS A 167 -25.40 3.33 14.45
CA LYS A 167 -26.75 2.80 14.66
C LYS A 167 -26.77 1.71 15.73
N TYR A 168 -25.70 0.93 15.79
CA TYR A 168 -25.55 -0.20 16.70
C TYR A 168 -24.20 -0.15 17.43
N PRO A 169 -24.12 -0.62 18.69
CA PRO A 169 -22.86 -0.70 19.42
C PRO A 169 -21.94 -1.78 18.83
N LEU A 170 -20.61 -1.58 18.92
CA LEU A 170 -19.58 -2.47 18.40
C LEU A 170 -19.39 -3.76 19.24
N LYS A 171 -20.47 -4.54 19.42
CA LYS A 171 -20.53 -5.73 20.29
C LYS A 171 -19.47 -6.78 19.98
N TYR A 172 -19.01 -6.86 18.72
CA TYR A 172 -17.95 -7.80 18.37
C TYR A 172 -16.65 -7.58 19.16
N LEU A 173 -16.38 -6.39 19.69
CA LEU A 173 -15.19 -6.11 20.50
C LEU A 173 -15.24 -6.79 21.89
N ASP A 174 -16.43 -7.17 22.37
CA ASP A 174 -16.60 -7.90 23.64
C ASP A 174 -15.96 -9.29 23.61
N GLU A 175 -15.76 -9.86 22.42
CA GLU A 175 -15.09 -11.15 22.23
C GLU A 175 -13.58 -11.09 22.48
N ILE A 176 -12.99 -9.88 22.51
CA ILE A 176 -11.56 -9.68 22.74
C ILE A 176 -11.26 -8.77 23.92
N ASN A 177 -12.24 -8.30 24.68
CA ASN A 177 -12.13 -7.19 25.63
C ASN A 177 -11.32 -7.40 26.93
N THR A 178 -10.75 -8.58 27.15
CA THR A 178 -9.88 -8.86 28.30
C THR A 178 -8.54 -9.41 27.82
N PRO A 179 -7.43 -9.25 28.58
CA PRO A 179 -6.13 -9.81 28.22
C PRO A 179 -6.20 -11.30 27.82
N LYS A 180 -6.96 -12.12 28.56
CA LYS A 180 -7.12 -13.56 28.27
C LYS A 180 -7.80 -13.81 26.93
N LYS A 181 -8.93 -13.12 26.67
CA LYS A 181 -9.67 -13.25 25.41
C LYS A 181 -8.82 -12.76 24.23
N LEU A 182 -8.13 -11.64 24.38
CA LEU A 182 -7.20 -11.09 23.40
C LEU A 182 -6.10 -12.09 23.06
N THR A 183 -5.38 -12.64 24.04
CA THR A 183 -4.29 -13.59 23.78
C THR A 183 -4.79 -14.84 23.08
N ALA A 184 -5.98 -15.35 23.44
CA ALA A 184 -6.59 -16.48 22.75
C ALA A 184 -6.88 -16.15 21.27
N PHE A 185 -7.46 -14.99 21.00
CA PHE A 185 -7.70 -14.50 19.64
C PHE A 185 -6.40 -14.36 18.83
N LEU A 186 -5.39 -13.69 19.41
CA LEU A 186 -4.10 -13.45 18.74
C LEU A 186 -3.42 -14.78 18.39
N ASN A 187 -3.38 -15.73 19.33
CA ASN A 187 -2.79 -17.05 19.09
C ASN A 187 -3.54 -17.83 18.00
N ASP A 188 -4.87 -17.72 17.95
CA ASP A 188 -5.65 -18.37 16.90
C ASP A 188 -5.31 -17.84 15.51
N VAL A 189 -5.32 -16.53 15.33
CA VAL A 189 -5.09 -15.93 13.99
C VAL A 189 -3.62 -15.91 13.58
N PHE A 190 -2.69 -16.02 14.54
CA PHE A 190 -1.24 -16.06 14.33
C PHE A 190 -0.73 -17.38 13.75
N HIS A 191 -1.37 -18.48 14.14
CA HIS A 191 -0.96 -19.79 13.68
C HIS A 191 -1.66 -20.18 12.39
N VAL A 192 -0.85 -20.37 11.35
CA VAL A 192 -1.31 -20.62 9.98
C VAL A 192 -0.78 -21.97 9.48
N GLY A 193 -1.62 -22.71 8.79
CA GLY A 193 -1.25 -23.92 8.08
C GLY A 193 -0.38 -23.65 6.85
N ARG A 194 0.38 -24.67 6.42
CA ARG A 194 1.28 -24.56 5.26
C ARG A 194 0.57 -24.24 3.95
N PHE A 195 -0.70 -24.60 3.82
CA PHE A 195 -1.49 -24.27 2.64
C PHE A 195 -1.85 -22.79 2.64
N ALA A 196 -2.42 -22.26 3.74
CA ALA A 196 -2.84 -20.88 3.76
C ALA A 196 -1.67 -19.88 3.79
N ALA A 197 -0.49 -20.29 4.27
CA ALA A 197 0.73 -19.50 4.16
C ALA A 197 1.15 -19.19 2.71
N LYS A 198 0.60 -19.90 1.71
CA LYS A 198 0.83 -19.61 0.28
C LYS A 198 -0.04 -18.49 -0.26
N PHE A 199 -1.10 -18.08 0.44
CA PHE A 199 -1.90 -16.94 0.01
C PHE A 199 -1.11 -15.64 0.18
N PRO A 200 -1.38 -14.64 -0.68
CA PRO A 200 -0.96 -13.25 -0.54
C PRO A 200 -0.95 -12.75 0.91
N GLN A 201 -2.13 -12.75 1.55
CA GLN A 201 -2.34 -12.43 2.95
C GLN A 201 -2.77 -13.67 3.74
N THR A 202 -2.60 -13.61 5.06
CA THR A 202 -2.98 -14.69 5.98
C THR A 202 -3.83 -14.15 7.11
N SER A 203 -4.41 -15.03 7.92
CA SER A 203 -5.15 -14.62 9.12
C SER A 203 -4.33 -13.78 10.11
N PHE A 204 -2.99 -13.81 10.02
CA PHE A 204 -2.14 -12.93 10.82
C PHE A 204 -2.47 -11.43 10.65
N LEU A 205 -3.04 -11.05 9.50
CA LEU A 205 -3.53 -9.69 9.25
C LEU A 205 -4.51 -9.22 10.34
N PHE A 206 -5.30 -10.14 10.92
CA PHE A 206 -6.26 -9.83 11.98
C PHE A 206 -5.58 -9.55 13.32
N ALA A 207 -4.48 -10.23 13.65
CA ALA A 207 -3.65 -9.82 14.79
C ALA A 207 -3.10 -8.41 14.55
N ARG A 208 -2.52 -8.18 13.36
CA ARG A 208 -2.00 -6.87 12.96
C ARG A 208 -3.05 -5.76 13.02
N SER A 209 -4.32 -6.04 12.73
CA SER A 209 -5.39 -5.02 12.80
C SER A 209 -5.52 -4.39 14.18
N LEU A 210 -5.33 -5.20 15.23
CA LEU A 210 -5.44 -4.71 16.58
C LEU A 210 -4.30 -3.77 16.97
N ALA A 211 -3.16 -3.80 16.27
CA ALA A 211 -2.05 -2.89 16.53
C ALA A 211 -2.45 -1.40 16.42
N GLY A 212 -3.44 -1.08 15.58
CA GLY A 212 -3.96 0.28 15.43
C GLY A 212 -4.50 0.87 16.73
N PHE A 213 -5.05 0.04 17.64
CA PHE A 213 -5.50 0.53 18.95
C PHE A 213 -4.36 1.09 19.80
N CYS A 214 -3.11 0.69 19.57
CA CYS A 214 -1.94 1.17 20.32
C CYS A 214 -1.22 2.35 19.66
N ASN A 215 -1.60 2.74 18.43
CA ASN A 215 -0.93 3.79 17.68
C ASN A 215 -1.71 5.10 17.83
N GLU A 216 -1.16 6.07 18.56
CA GLU A 216 -1.79 7.40 18.71
C GLU A 216 -2.23 7.99 17.37
N GLY A 217 -3.50 8.38 17.27
CA GLY A 217 -4.11 8.94 16.07
C GLY A 217 -4.72 7.92 15.11
N GLU A 218 -4.46 6.62 15.27
CA GLU A 218 -5.10 5.56 14.46
C GLU A 218 -6.34 4.96 15.17
N GLU A 219 -6.56 5.26 16.45
CA GLU A 219 -7.69 4.77 17.25
C GLU A 219 -9.06 5.42 16.95
N VAL A 220 -9.54 5.38 15.71
CA VAL A 220 -10.83 5.99 15.30
C VAL A 220 -12.00 5.61 16.22
N ILE A 221 -12.02 4.36 16.71
CA ILE A 221 -13.05 3.86 17.63
C ILE A 221 -12.99 4.57 18.99
N GLU A 222 -11.81 4.63 19.62
CA GLU A 222 -11.68 5.22 20.96
C GLU A 222 -11.74 6.75 20.93
N ARG A 223 -11.13 7.36 19.89
CA ARG A 223 -11.16 8.81 19.66
C ARG A 223 -12.59 9.35 19.54
N ASN A 224 -13.49 8.58 18.92
CA ASN A 224 -14.91 8.93 18.79
C ASN A 224 -15.78 8.35 19.92
N HIS A 225 -15.16 7.84 21.00
CA HIS A 225 -15.85 7.29 22.17
C HIS A 225 -16.85 6.14 21.85
N LEU A 226 -16.58 5.36 20.81
CA LEU A 226 -17.46 4.28 20.34
C LEU A 226 -17.26 2.97 21.11
N TYR A 227 -16.05 2.75 21.62
CA TYR A 227 -15.68 1.65 22.51
C TYR A 227 -14.38 2.03 23.25
N LYS A 228 -14.08 1.40 24.40
CA LYS A 228 -12.85 1.66 25.16
C LYS A 228 -12.26 0.38 25.74
N PHE A 229 -11.01 0.07 25.40
CA PHE A 229 -10.28 -1.04 26.02
C PHE A 229 -9.61 -0.61 27.33
N SER A 230 -9.37 -1.57 28.22
CA SER A 230 -8.66 -1.31 29.49
C SER A 230 -7.15 -1.13 29.25
N PRO A 231 -6.43 -0.43 30.15
CA PRO A 231 -4.97 -0.32 30.06
C PRO A 231 -4.25 -1.68 30.08
N GLU A 232 -4.78 -2.66 30.82
CA GLU A 232 -4.24 -4.01 30.90
C GLU A 232 -4.35 -4.74 29.56
N TRP A 233 -5.46 -4.52 28.84
CA TRP A 233 -5.65 -5.04 27.49
C TRP A 233 -4.60 -4.50 26.53
N ARG A 234 -4.37 -3.18 26.54
CA ARG A 234 -3.37 -2.51 25.68
C ARG A 234 -1.96 -3.01 25.97
N ARG A 235 -1.61 -3.15 27.26
CA ARG A 235 -0.31 -3.70 27.67
C ARG A 235 -0.14 -5.16 27.24
N ALA A 236 -1.19 -5.97 27.31
CA ALA A 236 -1.17 -7.36 26.86
C ALA A 236 -0.97 -7.46 25.34
N LEU A 237 -1.58 -6.57 24.56
CA LEU A 237 -1.39 -6.51 23.10
C LEU A 237 0.07 -6.18 22.74
N ILE A 238 0.63 -5.12 23.32
CA ILE A 238 2.02 -4.68 23.07
C ILE A 238 2.99 -5.80 23.46
N ARG A 239 2.80 -6.40 24.64
CA ARG A 239 3.63 -7.51 25.11
C ARG A 239 3.57 -8.70 24.15
N TRP A 240 2.38 -9.07 23.68
CA TRP A 240 2.23 -10.19 22.75
C TRP A 240 3.02 -9.96 21.46
N PHE A 241 2.93 -8.76 20.86
CA PHE A 241 3.74 -8.44 19.69
C PHE A 241 5.23 -8.44 20.02
N TYR A 242 5.62 -7.81 21.13
CA TYR A 242 7.02 -7.76 21.55
C TYR A 242 7.60 -9.16 21.63
N GLU A 243 6.96 -10.10 22.33
CA GLU A 243 7.42 -11.48 22.50
C GLU A 243 7.45 -12.29 21.20
N ASN A 244 6.55 -12.00 20.25
CA ASN A 244 6.38 -12.78 19.02
C ASN A 244 7.14 -12.26 17.79
N GLN A 245 7.98 -11.23 17.95
CA GLN A 245 8.89 -10.78 16.90
C GLN A 245 9.95 -11.85 16.58
N ASP A 246 10.18 -12.13 15.30
CA ASP A 246 11.17 -13.13 14.87
C ASP A 246 12.60 -12.55 14.89
N PRO A 247 13.54 -13.12 15.67
CA PRO A 247 14.90 -12.57 15.78
C PRO A 247 15.75 -12.74 14.51
N ARG A 248 15.41 -13.69 13.64
CA ARG A 248 16.21 -14.00 12.43
C ARG A 248 15.91 -13.06 11.28
N THR A 249 14.73 -12.48 11.26
CA THR A 249 14.28 -11.55 10.21
C THR A 249 13.99 -10.16 10.77
N GLY A 250 13.83 -10.04 12.08
CA GLY A 250 13.28 -8.86 12.74
C GLY A 250 11.78 -8.68 12.49
N PHE A 251 11.12 -9.53 11.70
CA PHE A 251 9.74 -9.33 11.26
C PHE A 251 8.73 -9.98 12.20
N TRP A 252 7.47 -9.56 12.05
CA TRP A 252 6.32 -10.33 12.48
C TRP A 252 5.69 -11.03 11.27
N GLY A 253 4.96 -12.12 11.53
CA GLY A 253 4.27 -12.84 10.46
C GLY A 253 3.67 -14.16 10.92
N PRO A 254 3.02 -14.88 10.00
CA PRO A 254 2.33 -16.12 10.30
C PRO A 254 3.31 -17.22 10.74
N ARG A 255 2.92 -18.02 11.74
CA ARG A 255 3.75 -19.10 12.28
C ARG A 255 3.12 -20.47 12.13
N THR A 256 3.95 -21.49 11.97
CA THR A 256 3.48 -22.87 11.92
C THR A 256 3.04 -23.37 13.29
N ASN A 257 1.90 -24.06 13.32
CA ASN A 257 1.40 -24.78 14.50
C ASN A 257 2.40 -25.80 15.06
N LYS A 258 3.33 -26.33 14.24
CA LYS A 258 4.20 -27.45 14.66
C LYS A 258 5.36 -27.06 15.57
N ASN A 259 5.94 -25.88 15.37
CA ASN A 259 7.16 -25.48 16.09
C ASN A 259 7.31 -23.96 16.24
N GLY A 260 6.25 -23.19 15.97
CA GLY A 260 6.27 -21.74 16.12
C GLY A 260 7.33 -21.04 15.26
N LYS A 261 7.79 -21.63 14.16
CA LYS A 261 8.68 -20.92 13.22
C LYS A 261 7.88 -20.01 12.29
N LEU A 262 8.46 -18.86 11.95
CA LEU A 262 7.95 -17.97 10.92
C LEU A 262 7.84 -18.74 9.59
N LEU A 263 6.65 -18.69 8.96
CA LEU A 263 6.39 -19.41 7.71
C LEU A 263 6.79 -18.61 6.47
N LYS A 264 6.63 -17.29 6.52
CA LYS A 264 7.05 -16.36 5.48
C LYS A 264 7.36 -15.00 6.09
N THR A 265 8.21 -14.24 5.43
CA THR A 265 8.37 -12.81 5.72
C THR A 265 7.09 -12.07 5.35
N ASP A 266 6.63 -11.20 6.24
CA ASP A 266 5.38 -10.46 6.06
C ASP A 266 5.63 -8.96 6.29
N LEU A 267 6.17 -8.31 5.26
CA LEU A 267 6.49 -6.90 5.27
C LEU A 267 5.24 -6.04 5.49
N ASN A 268 4.13 -6.38 4.84
CA ASN A 268 2.88 -5.62 4.90
C ASN A 268 2.38 -5.49 6.35
N ASN A 269 2.33 -6.62 7.06
CA ASN A 269 1.91 -6.63 8.46
C ASN A 269 3.00 -6.05 9.39
N THR A 270 4.27 -6.35 9.15
CA THR A 270 5.40 -5.79 9.94
C THR A 270 5.43 -4.27 9.91
N ALA A 271 5.25 -3.65 8.74
CA ALA A 271 5.24 -2.20 8.57
C ALA A 271 4.08 -1.50 9.28
N SER A 272 3.04 -2.24 9.65
CA SER A 272 1.92 -1.71 10.43
C SER A 272 2.16 -1.88 11.94
N ILE A 273 2.78 -3.00 12.35
CA ILE A 273 3.08 -3.31 13.76
C ILE A 273 4.23 -2.44 14.30
N ILE A 274 5.25 -2.14 13.48
CA ILE A 274 6.42 -1.36 13.90
C ILE A 274 6.05 -0.02 14.55
N LYS A 275 4.97 0.61 14.10
CA LYS A 275 4.45 1.89 14.61
C LYS A 275 4.11 1.86 16.10
N VAL A 276 3.78 0.69 16.63
CA VAL A 276 3.50 0.48 18.05
C VAL A 276 4.76 0.68 18.89
N PHE A 277 5.93 0.47 18.30
CA PHE A 277 7.19 0.44 19.04
C PHE A 277 8.07 1.66 18.80
N VAL A 278 7.94 2.34 17.65
CA VAL A 278 8.78 3.50 17.31
C VAL A 278 8.01 4.64 16.65
N THR A 279 8.42 5.86 16.94
CA THR A 279 7.92 7.08 16.28
C THR A 279 8.38 7.15 14.82
N GLN A 280 7.81 8.06 14.02
CA GLN A 280 8.21 8.32 12.63
C GLN A 280 9.64 8.86 12.44
N ASP A 281 10.38 9.07 13.53
CA ASP A 281 11.81 9.41 13.54
C ASP A 281 12.69 8.26 14.09
N GLY A 282 12.08 7.10 14.34
CA GLY A 282 12.77 5.88 14.79
C GLY A 282 13.11 5.83 16.28
N ASN A 283 12.51 6.69 17.10
CA ASN A 283 12.70 6.67 18.56
C ASN A 283 11.72 5.66 19.19
N ASP A 284 12.16 4.92 20.21
CA ASP A 284 11.29 3.95 20.88
C ASP A 284 10.17 4.65 21.67
N ILE A 285 8.93 4.17 21.53
CA ILE A 285 7.74 4.71 22.21
C ILE A 285 7.64 4.17 23.64
N HIS A 286 7.90 2.87 23.82
CA HIS A 286 7.73 2.18 25.09
C HIS A 286 9.09 1.77 25.67
N ARG A 287 9.47 2.34 26.82
CA ARG A 287 10.72 1.99 27.51
C ARG A 287 10.81 0.51 27.89
N GLU A 288 9.68 -0.10 28.28
CA GLU A 288 9.61 -1.53 28.64
C GLU A 288 9.65 -2.46 27.42
N PHE A 289 9.29 -1.95 26.24
CA PHE A 289 9.16 -2.71 25.01
C PHE A 289 9.82 -1.96 23.84
N PRO A 290 11.15 -1.79 23.83
CA PRO A 290 11.83 -1.12 22.71
C PRO A 290 11.74 -1.98 21.44
N LEU A 291 11.83 -1.37 20.26
CA LEU A 291 11.84 -2.15 19.02
C LEU A 291 13.13 -2.99 18.92
N ARG A 292 12.99 -4.31 18.82
CA ARG A 292 14.14 -5.23 18.72
C ARG A 292 14.54 -5.47 17.26
N TYR A 293 15.78 -5.91 17.06
CA TYR A 293 16.29 -6.42 15.77
C TYR A 293 16.21 -5.42 14.59
N LYS A 294 16.39 -4.11 14.86
CA LYS A 294 16.27 -3.02 13.88
C LYS A 294 17.12 -3.25 12.63
N ASP A 295 18.39 -3.63 12.80
CA ASP A 295 19.31 -3.85 11.67
C ASP A 295 18.87 -5.01 10.79
N ARG A 296 18.49 -6.14 11.42
CA ARG A 296 18.01 -7.32 10.68
C ARG A 296 16.69 -7.06 9.98
N MET A 297 15.81 -6.25 10.59
CA MET A 297 14.58 -5.79 9.95
C MET A 297 14.88 -4.92 8.73
N PHE A 298 15.86 -4.01 8.80
CA PHE A 298 16.28 -3.19 7.66
C PHE A 298 16.77 -4.08 6.50
N GLU A 299 17.69 -5.00 6.77
CA GLU A 299 18.23 -5.93 5.77
C GLU A 299 17.15 -6.78 5.12
N THR A 300 16.28 -7.41 5.93
CA THR A 300 15.17 -8.23 5.43
C THR A 300 14.23 -7.39 4.56
N THR A 301 14.04 -6.11 4.88
CA THR A 301 13.24 -5.20 4.07
C THR A 301 13.90 -4.93 2.72
N LEU A 302 15.21 -4.72 2.68
CA LEU A 302 15.95 -4.58 1.42
C LEU A 302 15.89 -5.86 0.57
N GLU A 303 15.93 -7.04 1.19
CA GLU A 303 15.75 -8.32 0.51
C GLU A 303 14.36 -8.38 -0.16
N VAL A 304 13.28 -8.01 0.55
CA VAL A 304 11.92 -7.98 -0.02
C VAL A 304 11.79 -6.93 -1.13
N LEU A 305 12.32 -5.72 -0.93
CA LEU A 305 12.27 -4.64 -1.93
C LEU A 305 13.11 -4.94 -3.19
N SER A 306 14.05 -5.89 -3.12
CA SER A 306 14.82 -6.34 -4.28
C SER A 306 14.07 -7.31 -5.20
N GLY A 307 12.88 -7.77 -4.78
CA GLY A 307 12.04 -8.66 -5.59
C GLY A 307 11.54 -7.98 -6.88
N PRO A 308 11.59 -8.66 -8.04
CA PRO A 308 11.13 -8.08 -9.30
C PRO A 308 9.61 -7.85 -9.27
N MET A 309 9.14 -6.88 -10.06
CA MET A 309 7.71 -6.72 -10.31
C MET A 309 7.16 -7.99 -11.00
N PRO A 310 6.04 -8.56 -10.52
CA PRO A 310 5.37 -9.68 -11.19
C PRO A 310 4.90 -9.33 -12.60
N LYS A 311 4.55 -10.34 -13.40
CA LYS A 311 4.04 -10.11 -14.75
C LYS A 311 2.67 -9.43 -14.70
N ASP A 312 2.41 -8.54 -15.65
CA ASP A 312 1.17 -7.74 -15.73
C ASP A 312 -0.13 -8.59 -15.66
N ALA A 313 -0.11 -9.84 -16.14
CA ALA A 313 -1.25 -10.76 -16.09
C ALA A 313 -1.54 -11.38 -14.70
N GLN A 314 -0.61 -11.28 -13.75
CA GLN A 314 -0.73 -11.82 -12.39
C GLN A 314 -1.21 -10.71 -11.44
N VAL A 315 -2.47 -10.29 -11.61
CA VAL A 315 -3.04 -9.09 -10.95
C VAL A 315 -2.96 -9.17 -9.42
N ASP A 316 -3.18 -10.34 -8.83
CA ASP A 316 -3.08 -10.60 -7.39
C ASP A 316 -1.63 -10.49 -6.87
N GLU A 317 -0.65 -10.99 -7.64
CA GLU A 317 0.76 -10.85 -7.28
C GLU A 317 1.24 -9.39 -7.41
N VAL A 318 0.81 -8.70 -8.48
CA VAL A 318 1.11 -7.27 -8.68
C VAL A 318 0.52 -6.42 -7.55
N HIS A 319 -0.71 -6.72 -7.14
CA HIS A 319 -1.35 -6.08 -5.99
C HIS A 319 -0.47 -6.18 -4.74
N GLU A 320 -0.03 -7.39 -4.40
CA GLU A 320 0.83 -7.63 -3.25
C GLU A 320 2.20 -6.94 -3.36
N TRP A 321 2.76 -6.93 -4.57
CA TRP A 321 4.03 -6.26 -4.83
C TRP A 321 3.91 -4.76 -4.57
N ASN A 322 2.86 -4.10 -5.06
CA ASN A 322 2.60 -2.68 -4.82
C ASN A 322 2.52 -2.35 -3.33
N LEU A 323 1.77 -3.16 -2.56
CA LEU A 323 1.64 -3.00 -1.11
C LEU A 323 2.99 -3.14 -0.39
N LYS A 324 3.79 -4.17 -0.76
CA LYS A 324 5.10 -4.42 -0.16
C LYS A 324 6.09 -3.31 -0.47
N MET A 325 6.09 -2.79 -1.70
CA MET A 325 7.02 -1.72 -2.07
C MET A 325 6.71 -0.43 -1.33
N GLY A 326 5.44 0.03 -1.37
CA GLY A 326 5.02 1.25 -0.67
C GLY A 326 5.29 1.18 0.84
N LYS A 327 4.81 0.11 1.50
CA LYS A 327 5.02 -0.06 2.95
C LYS A 327 6.47 -0.28 3.33
N GLY A 328 7.25 -0.94 2.48
CA GLY A 328 8.67 -1.19 2.74
C GLY A 328 9.47 0.09 2.69
N ILE A 329 9.24 0.92 1.68
CA ILE A 329 9.83 2.26 1.56
C ILE A 329 9.44 3.12 2.76
N SER A 330 8.17 3.15 3.12
CA SER A 330 7.68 3.87 4.30
C SER A 330 8.37 3.40 5.58
N MET A 331 8.49 2.07 5.75
CA MET A 331 9.11 1.49 6.93
C MET A 331 10.60 1.82 7.05
N LEU A 332 11.35 1.75 5.94
CA LEU A 332 12.74 2.16 5.90
C LEU A 332 12.92 3.64 6.22
N THR A 333 12.17 4.51 5.55
CA THR A 333 12.38 5.97 5.58
C THR A 333 11.82 6.65 6.82
N ARG A 334 10.75 6.12 7.42
CA ARG A 334 10.14 6.67 8.65
C ARG A 334 10.75 6.04 9.90
N TYR A 335 10.77 4.71 10.00
CA TYR A 335 11.01 4.06 11.30
C TYR A 335 12.44 3.56 11.49
N LEU A 336 13.12 3.16 10.42
CA LEU A 336 14.42 2.48 10.53
C LEU A 336 15.62 3.32 10.06
N TRP A 337 15.39 4.46 9.38
CA TRP A 337 16.45 5.23 8.71
C TRP A 337 17.54 5.74 9.66
N LYS A 338 17.14 6.17 10.86
CA LYS A 338 18.03 6.83 11.84
C LYS A 338 19.22 5.93 12.23
N GLY A 339 18.98 4.64 12.44
CA GLY A 339 20.01 3.68 12.86
C GLY A 339 20.74 2.96 11.72
N ALA A 340 20.34 3.18 10.46
CA ALA A 340 20.84 2.37 9.35
C ALA A 340 22.25 2.76 8.90
N SER A 341 23.05 1.75 8.52
CA SER A 341 24.40 1.93 7.96
C SER A 341 24.38 2.67 6.61
N VAL A 342 25.51 3.30 6.27
CA VAL A 342 25.68 4.02 4.99
C VAL A 342 25.46 3.08 3.79
N GLU A 343 25.96 1.85 3.87
CA GLU A 343 25.79 0.83 2.82
C GLU A 343 24.31 0.47 2.63
N ASN A 344 23.58 0.24 3.72
CA ASN A 344 22.16 -0.07 3.68
C ASN A 344 21.33 1.10 3.12
N LYS A 345 21.66 2.34 3.48
CA LYS A 345 21.03 3.54 2.91
C LYS A 345 21.31 3.68 1.41
N ALA A 346 22.54 3.40 0.96
CA ALA A 346 22.90 3.43 -0.46
C ALA A 346 22.16 2.34 -1.25
N LYS A 347 22.03 1.13 -0.70
CA LYS A 347 21.23 0.04 -1.30
C LYS A 347 19.74 0.39 -1.36
N ALA A 348 19.19 0.97 -0.30
CA ALA A 348 17.81 1.47 -0.27
C ALA A 348 17.56 2.51 -1.36
N LYS A 349 18.46 3.50 -1.52
CA LYS A 349 18.35 4.53 -2.56
C LYS A 349 18.23 3.92 -3.96
N LYS A 350 19.11 2.96 -4.30
CA LYS A 350 19.07 2.27 -5.61
C LYS A 350 17.76 1.51 -5.85
N LEU A 351 17.24 0.83 -4.83
CA LEU A 351 15.97 0.12 -4.92
C LEU A 351 14.78 1.08 -5.11
N MET A 352 14.79 2.22 -4.41
CA MET A 352 13.79 3.28 -4.55
C MET A 352 13.83 3.94 -5.93
N GLU A 353 15.01 4.22 -6.47
CA GLU A 353 15.16 4.73 -7.86
C GLU A 353 14.58 3.74 -8.89
N ASN A 354 14.83 2.44 -8.71
CA ASN A 354 14.28 1.41 -9.57
C ASN A 354 12.76 1.31 -9.45
N TYR A 355 12.23 1.36 -8.22
CA TYR A 355 10.79 1.37 -7.96
C TYR A 355 10.10 2.57 -8.63
N VAL A 356 10.64 3.78 -8.45
CA VAL A 356 10.12 5.01 -9.08
C VAL A 356 10.09 4.85 -10.59
N ARG A 357 11.17 4.34 -11.21
CA ARG A 357 11.18 4.10 -12.65
C ARG A 357 10.05 3.17 -13.08
N ILE A 358 9.88 2.04 -12.40
CA ILE A 358 8.85 1.04 -12.71
C ILE A 358 7.46 1.66 -12.64
N ILE A 359 7.11 2.37 -11.56
CA ILE A 359 5.76 2.92 -11.40
C ILE A 359 5.46 4.01 -12.44
N PHE A 360 6.43 4.85 -12.80
CA PHE A 360 6.23 5.82 -13.87
C PHE A 360 6.07 5.16 -15.24
N GLU A 361 6.82 4.11 -15.53
CA GLU A 361 6.72 3.40 -16.81
C GLU A 361 5.44 2.57 -16.95
N LYS A 362 4.95 2.01 -15.84
CA LYS A 362 3.88 1.00 -15.85
C LYS A 362 2.52 1.52 -15.42
N ASN A 363 2.50 2.55 -14.58
CA ASN A 363 1.29 3.00 -13.89
C ASN A 363 0.94 4.47 -14.19
N TYR A 364 1.85 5.30 -14.71
CA TYR A 364 1.53 6.68 -15.05
C TYR A 364 0.74 6.75 -16.36
N ILE A 365 -0.42 7.38 -16.32
CA ILE A 365 -1.33 7.56 -17.47
C ILE A 365 -1.15 8.97 -18.01
N SER A 366 -0.26 9.12 -19.00
CA SER A 366 0.24 10.43 -19.44
C SER A 366 -0.85 11.38 -19.96
N ASN A 367 -1.90 10.87 -20.59
CA ASN A 367 -3.03 11.65 -21.09
C ASN A 367 -4.00 12.09 -19.99
N GLU A 368 -3.99 11.42 -18.84
CA GLU A 368 -4.80 11.80 -17.67
C GLU A 368 -4.01 12.56 -16.62
N GLY A 369 -2.68 12.41 -16.61
CA GLY A 369 -1.81 13.12 -15.67
C GLY A 369 -1.71 12.49 -14.28
N ALA A 370 -2.17 11.25 -14.11
CA ALA A 370 -2.29 10.56 -12.82
C ALA A 370 -1.88 9.07 -12.91
N PHE A 371 -1.98 8.33 -11.80
CA PHE A 371 -1.51 6.94 -11.73
C PHE A 371 -2.67 5.95 -11.62
N SER A 372 -2.55 4.83 -12.34
CA SER A 372 -3.36 3.64 -12.10
C SER A 372 -2.75 2.77 -11.01
N TYR A 373 -3.58 2.07 -10.23
CA TYR A 373 -3.04 1.13 -9.23
C TYR A 373 -2.38 -0.10 -9.89
N TYR A 374 -2.96 -0.58 -10.99
CA TYR A 374 -2.47 -1.73 -11.75
C TYR A 374 -1.80 -1.31 -13.06
N PRO A 375 -0.78 -2.05 -13.53
CA PRO A 375 -0.12 -1.78 -14.79
C PRO A 375 -1.05 -2.01 -15.98
N VAL A 376 -0.74 -1.39 -17.12
CA VAL A 376 -1.48 -1.54 -18.40
C VAL A 376 -2.96 -1.10 -18.28
N SER A 377 -3.32 -0.38 -17.22
CA SER A 377 -4.61 0.28 -17.13
C SER A 377 -4.71 1.39 -18.17
N LYS A 378 -5.91 1.61 -18.72
CA LYS A 378 -6.17 2.75 -19.62
C LYS A 378 -6.49 4.03 -18.87
N HIS A 379 -6.89 3.90 -17.60
CA HIS A 379 -7.35 4.99 -16.75
C HIS A 379 -6.64 4.95 -15.41
N ALA A 380 -6.38 6.13 -14.85
CA ALA A 380 -5.87 6.30 -13.51
C ALA A 380 -6.95 5.98 -12.46
N THR A 381 -6.50 5.70 -11.23
CA THR A 381 -7.40 5.36 -10.11
C THR A 381 -7.01 6.14 -8.87
N LEU A 382 -7.98 6.37 -7.97
CA LEU A 382 -7.72 7.06 -6.70
C LEU A 382 -6.66 6.32 -5.89
N ASP A 383 -6.78 4.99 -5.79
CA ASP A 383 -5.81 4.14 -5.09
C ASP A 383 -4.40 4.22 -5.72
N GLY A 384 -4.29 4.31 -7.04
CA GLY A 384 -3.00 4.43 -7.74
C GLY A 384 -2.33 5.77 -7.48
N THR A 385 -3.11 6.84 -7.59
CA THR A 385 -2.63 8.22 -7.41
C THR A 385 -2.30 8.51 -5.95
N GLY A 386 -3.17 8.13 -5.01
CA GLY A 386 -2.95 8.30 -3.58
C GLY A 386 -1.75 7.50 -3.07
N ASN A 387 -1.66 6.21 -3.41
CA ASN A 387 -0.53 5.37 -2.99
C ASN A 387 0.80 5.89 -3.55
N THR A 388 0.82 6.30 -4.82
CA THR A 388 2.03 6.87 -5.44
C THR A 388 2.42 8.18 -4.76
N THR A 389 1.48 9.08 -4.52
CA THR A 389 1.73 10.35 -3.81
C THR A 389 2.36 10.11 -2.45
N GLY A 390 1.77 9.23 -1.63
CA GLY A 390 2.31 8.85 -0.33
C GLY A 390 3.72 8.24 -0.41
N GLY A 391 3.97 7.37 -1.39
CA GLY A 391 5.29 6.79 -1.64
C GLY A 391 6.35 7.82 -2.02
N LEU A 392 6.01 8.75 -2.92
CA LEU A 392 6.91 9.86 -3.32
C LEU A 392 7.18 10.80 -2.12
N THR A 393 6.16 11.09 -1.31
CA THR A 393 6.30 11.80 -0.04
C THR A 393 7.27 11.09 0.90
N ASP A 394 7.25 9.76 0.95
CA ASP A 394 8.18 8.97 1.77
C ASP A 394 9.62 8.98 1.30
N MET A 395 9.83 9.08 -0.01
CA MET A 395 11.16 9.26 -0.60
C MET A 395 11.66 10.72 -0.54
N GLY A 396 10.82 11.66 -0.07
CA GLY A 396 11.18 13.06 0.09
C GLY A 396 11.00 13.91 -1.17
N PHE A 397 10.20 13.49 -2.15
CA PHE A 397 10.04 14.22 -3.42
C PHE A 397 9.59 15.68 -3.23
N PHE A 398 8.76 15.92 -2.22
CA PHE A 398 8.10 17.21 -2.00
C PHE A 398 8.66 18.02 -0.82
N SER A 399 9.66 17.51 -0.10
CA SER A 399 10.18 18.16 1.13
C SER A 399 11.70 18.15 1.14
N GLY A 400 12.32 19.33 0.99
CA GLY A 400 13.78 19.45 1.09
C GLY A 400 14.33 19.08 2.46
N GLU A 401 13.55 19.26 3.55
CA GLU A 401 13.93 18.79 4.88
C GLU A 401 14.03 17.26 4.92
N LYS A 402 13.02 16.57 4.37
CA LYS A 402 13.04 15.11 4.29
C LYS A 402 14.14 14.62 3.35
N GLN A 403 14.42 15.31 2.25
CA GLN A 403 15.57 15.01 1.39
C GLN A 403 16.89 15.16 2.14
N LYS A 404 17.09 16.23 2.91
CA LYS A 404 18.28 16.41 3.74
C LYS A 404 18.41 15.28 4.77
N ARG A 405 17.31 14.90 5.44
CA ARG A 405 17.29 13.79 6.42
C ARG A 405 17.63 12.43 5.79
N LEU A 406 17.09 12.15 4.62
CA LEU A 406 17.26 10.86 3.95
C LEU A 406 18.60 10.77 3.20
N TRP A 407 18.92 11.82 2.44
CA TRP A 407 19.95 11.80 1.40
C TRP A 407 21.14 12.72 1.69
N GLY A 408 21.09 13.54 2.73
CA GLY A 408 22.13 14.53 3.06
C GLY A 408 22.11 15.78 2.18
N GLU A 409 22.97 16.75 2.48
CA GLU A 409 23.18 17.96 1.67
C GLU A 409 24.24 17.70 0.60
N ASN A 410 23.81 17.17 -0.54
CA ASN A 410 24.71 16.71 -1.60
C ASN A 410 24.63 17.57 -2.88
N VAL A 411 24.24 18.84 -2.76
CA VAL A 411 24.24 19.77 -3.91
C VAL A 411 25.65 20.29 -4.12
N ILE A 412 26.22 19.97 -5.27
CA ILE A 412 27.50 20.53 -5.69
C ILE A 412 27.24 21.89 -6.33
N ASP A 413 27.72 22.95 -5.68
CA ASP A 413 27.75 24.29 -6.26
C ASP A 413 28.91 24.37 -7.25
N LEU A 414 28.57 24.45 -8.53
CA LEU A 414 29.53 24.52 -9.63
C LEU A 414 30.00 25.96 -9.89
N GLY A 415 29.57 26.90 -9.04
CA GLY A 415 30.04 28.28 -9.03
C GLY A 415 29.13 29.25 -9.80
N THR A 416 29.70 30.43 -10.03
CA THR A 416 29.02 31.54 -10.70
C THR A 416 29.73 31.87 -12.01
N TYR A 417 28.95 32.07 -13.08
CA TYR A 417 29.46 32.35 -14.42
C TYR A 417 28.84 33.62 -14.98
N GLU A 418 29.69 34.48 -15.53
CA GLU A 418 29.28 35.64 -16.33
C GLU A 418 29.08 35.23 -17.78
N ILE A 419 27.86 35.38 -18.30
CA ILE A 419 27.50 34.95 -19.66
C ILE A 419 26.80 36.08 -20.42
N SER A 420 27.04 36.19 -21.72
CA SER A 420 26.31 37.13 -22.58
C SER A 420 24.88 36.66 -22.89
N GLY A 421 24.61 35.38 -22.68
CA GLY A 421 23.32 34.74 -22.87
C GLY A 421 23.43 33.25 -22.56
N PHE A 422 22.33 32.66 -22.09
CA PHE A 422 22.25 31.25 -21.76
C PHE A 422 22.26 30.41 -23.05
N SER A 423 23.18 29.46 -23.16
CA SER A 423 23.42 28.67 -24.36
C SER A 423 23.15 27.19 -24.13
N LYS A 424 23.27 26.39 -25.22
CA LYS A 424 23.24 24.93 -25.12
C LYS A 424 24.40 24.38 -24.29
N ALA A 425 25.58 24.99 -24.35
CA ALA A 425 26.73 24.57 -23.56
C ALA A 425 26.47 24.74 -22.05
N ASP A 426 25.79 25.82 -21.65
CA ASP A 426 25.43 26.07 -20.25
C ASP A 426 24.38 25.06 -19.74
N LEU A 427 23.42 24.71 -20.60
CA LEU A 427 22.45 23.64 -20.34
C LEU A 427 23.14 22.28 -20.15
N ASP A 428 24.03 21.92 -21.08
CA ASP A 428 24.75 20.64 -21.07
C ASP A 428 25.73 20.54 -19.88
N LEU A 429 26.38 21.65 -19.51
CA LEU A 429 27.22 21.77 -18.32
C LEU A 429 26.42 21.45 -17.04
N THR A 430 25.22 22.00 -16.93
CA THR A 430 24.35 21.77 -15.76
C THR A 430 23.78 20.34 -15.74
N ALA A 431 23.50 19.76 -16.91
CA ALA A 431 22.88 18.45 -17.03
C ALA A 431 23.87 17.27 -16.90
N ASN A 432 25.15 17.47 -17.21
CA ASN A 432 26.14 16.41 -17.39
C ASN A 432 27.50 16.67 -16.72
N SER A 433 27.56 17.49 -15.66
CA SER A 433 28.82 17.76 -14.96
C SER A 433 29.49 16.47 -14.47
N GLN A 434 30.82 16.39 -14.64
CA GLN A 434 31.61 15.15 -14.61
C GLN A 434 31.45 14.33 -13.31
N GLY A 435 31.35 13.00 -13.46
CA GLY A 435 31.56 12.02 -12.37
C GLY A 435 30.33 11.47 -11.64
N VAL A 436 29.10 11.91 -11.95
CA VAL A 436 27.87 11.46 -11.26
C VAL A 436 26.75 11.17 -12.27
N ALA A 437 25.71 10.45 -11.84
CA ALA A 437 24.51 10.15 -12.62
C ALA A 437 23.89 11.41 -13.27
N ARG A 438 23.44 11.24 -14.52
CA ARG A 438 22.79 12.28 -15.34
C ARG A 438 21.56 12.87 -14.63
N ALA A 439 21.37 14.18 -14.75
CA ALA A 439 20.19 14.86 -14.24
C ALA A 439 18.91 14.33 -14.89
N ASN A 440 17.86 14.13 -14.09
CA ASN A 440 16.51 13.80 -14.56
C ASN A 440 15.82 15.05 -15.12
N SER A 441 15.88 16.15 -14.37
CA SER A 441 15.24 17.42 -14.70
C SER A 441 16.13 18.60 -14.28
N LEU A 442 15.91 19.75 -14.91
CA LEU A 442 16.49 21.03 -14.53
C LEU A 442 15.38 22.01 -14.19
N ARG A 443 15.60 22.84 -13.16
CA ARG A 443 14.69 23.92 -12.76
C ARG A 443 15.39 25.28 -12.82
N LEU A 444 14.66 26.30 -13.27
CA LEU A 444 15.10 27.69 -13.24
C LEU A 444 14.53 28.44 -12.04
N TYR A 445 15.38 29.24 -11.41
CA TYR A 445 15.01 30.14 -10.33
C TYR A 445 15.54 31.55 -10.60
N PRO A 446 14.88 32.60 -10.07
CA PRO A 446 15.39 33.97 -10.16
C PRO A 446 16.61 34.20 -9.24
N SER A 447 16.70 33.42 -8.16
CA SER A 447 17.75 33.48 -7.15
C SER A 447 17.92 32.10 -6.51
N ASN A 448 18.89 31.96 -5.59
CA ASN A 448 18.98 30.71 -4.82
C ASN A 448 17.68 30.49 -4.04
N PRO A 449 17.11 29.27 -4.05
CA PRO A 449 15.95 28.95 -3.23
C PRO A 449 16.30 29.10 -1.74
N GLU A 450 15.37 29.62 -0.95
CA GLU A 450 15.56 29.83 0.48
C GLU A 450 15.55 28.49 1.24
N GLY A 451 16.66 28.18 1.92
CA GLY A 451 16.79 26.96 2.72
C GLY A 451 16.43 25.70 1.92
N ASN A 452 15.47 24.94 2.42
CA ASN A 452 15.02 23.67 1.84
C ASN A 452 13.77 23.81 0.93
N LYS A 453 13.36 25.02 0.55
CA LYS A 453 12.14 25.27 -0.24
C LYS A 453 12.35 25.08 -1.75
N LEU A 454 12.64 23.85 -2.16
CA LEU A 454 13.04 23.52 -3.54
C LEU A 454 11.89 23.59 -4.58
N THR A 455 10.64 23.69 -4.14
CA THR A 455 9.45 23.80 -5.00
C THR A 455 8.93 25.23 -5.11
N SER A 456 9.50 26.17 -4.35
CA SER A 456 9.10 27.59 -4.34
C SER A 456 9.94 28.42 -5.31
N GLY A 457 9.31 29.39 -5.98
CA GLY A 457 10.02 30.33 -6.87
C GLY A 457 10.58 29.72 -8.15
N VAL A 458 10.11 28.52 -8.54
CA VAL A 458 10.48 27.89 -9.81
C VAL A 458 9.81 28.67 -10.96
N LEU A 459 10.60 29.02 -11.97
CA LEU A 459 10.14 29.78 -13.14
C LEU A 459 9.82 28.91 -14.35
N ALA A 460 10.59 27.83 -14.53
CA ALA A 460 10.38 26.86 -15.60
C ALA A 460 11.18 25.58 -15.32
N ILE A 461 10.81 24.50 -16.00
CA ILE A 461 11.54 23.24 -15.97
C ILE A 461 11.82 22.71 -17.39
N THR A 462 12.84 21.86 -17.51
CA THR A 462 13.12 21.09 -18.73
C THR A 462 13.64 19.71 -18.35
N TYR A 463 13.42 18.73 -19.23
CA TYR A 463 14.06 17.42 -19.15
C TYR A 463 15.27 17.41 -20.10
N PRO A 464 16.51 17.40 -19.59
CA PRO A 464 17.70 17.42 -20.44
C PRO A 464 17.86 16.10 -21.23
N HIS A 465 17.20 15.04 -20.82
CA HIS A 465 17.20 13.73 -21.48
C HIS A 465 15.79 13.15 -21.46
N LYS A 466 15.48 12.21 -22.37
CA LYS A 466 14.22 11.48 -22.32
C LYS A 466 14.15 10.68 -21.02
N THR A 467 13.10 10.91 -20.24
CA THR A 467 12.87 10.22 -18.96
C THR A 467 11.38 9.88 -18.82
N PRO A 468 11.04 8.72 -18.23
CA PRO A 468 9.65 8.44 -17.85
C PRO A 468 9.26 9.15 -16.54
N VAL A 469 10.23 9.60 -15.74
CA VAL A 469 9.99 10.16 -14.40
C VAL A 469 9.83 11.67 -14.48
N LEU A 470 8.63 12.15 -14.18
CA LEU A 470 8.33 13.57 -14.20
C LEU A 470 8.90 14.29 -12.96
N ASP A 471 9.28 15.55 -13.16
CA ASP A 471 9.59 16.47 -12.08
C ASP A 471 8.32 16.80 -11.28
N VAL A 472 8.43 17.02 -9.97
CA VAL A 472 7.26 17.33 -9.11
C VAL A 472 6.54 18.60 -9.53
N MET A 473 7.23 19.55 -10.16
CA MET A 473 6.62 20.78 -10.69
C MET A 473 5.75 20.52 -11.93
N ASP A 474 6.01 19.43 -12.66
CA ASP A 474 5.19 18.95 -13.79
C ASP A 474 4.06 18.03 -13.29
N LEU A 475 4.40 17.12 -12.37
CA LEU A 475 3.55 16.04 -11.93
C LEU A 475 2.38 16.51 -11.04
N THR A 476 2.68 17.33 -10.03
CA THR A 476 1.71 17.64 -8.97
C THR A 476 0.46 18.35 -9.50
N PRO A 477 0.56 19.39 -10.34
CA PRO A 477 -0.62 20.06 -10.90
C PRO A 477 -1.47 19.14 -11.79
N LYS A 478 -0.83 18.19 -12.49
CA LYS A 478 -1.53 17.19 -13.32
C LYS A 478 -2.35 16.22 -12.46
N MET A 479 -1.75 15.71 -11.37
CA MET A 479 -2.46 14.84 -10.43
C MET A 479 -3.62 15.58 -9.77
N GLU A 480 -3.42 16.82 -9.33
CA GLU A 480 -4.46 17.64 -8.72
C GLU A 480 -5.64 17.86 -9.68
N HIS A 481 -5.36 18.27 -10.92
CA HIS A 481 -6.38 18.46 -11.94
C HIS A 481 -7.20 17.18 -12.20
N TRP A 482 -6.52 16.04 -12.33
CA TRP A 482 -7.18 14.75 -12.51
C TRP A 482 -8.05 14.39 -11.29
N THR A 483 -7.54 14.53 -10.08
CA THR A 483 -8.30 14.20 -8.86
C THR A 483 -9.53 15.10 -8.72
N GLN A 484 -9.45 16.38 -9.11
CA GLN A 484 -10.61 17.28 -9.11
C GLN A 484 -11.67 16.86 -10.13
N THR A 485 -11.26 16.43 -11.33
CA THR A 485 -12.15 16.20 -12.48
C THR A 485 -12.65 14.76 -12.62
N THR A 486 -11.99 13.78 -11.98
CA THR A 486 -12.44 12.38 -12.03
C THR A 486 -13.81 12.19 -11.39
N SER A 487 -14.61 11.27 -11.96
CA SER A 487 -15.91 10.86 -11.43
C SER A 487 -15.81 9.87 -10.26
N GLN A 488 -14.60 9.38 -9.93
CA GLN A 488 -14.39 8.49 -8.79
C GLN A 488 -14.53 9.26 -7.47
N THR A 489 -15.29 8.71 -6.52
CA THR A 489 -15.43 9.26 -5.16
C THR A 489 -14.62 8.48 -4.12
N MET A 490 -14.54 7.15 -4.25
CA MET A 490 -13.86 6.27 -3.29
C MET A 490 -13.11 5.13 -4.00
N GLY A 491 -11.90 4.83 -3.54
CA GLY A 491 -11.14 3.61 -3.88
C GLY A 491 -11.30 2.51 -2.82
N ASN A 492 -10.46 1.47 -2.84
CA ASN A 492 -10.42 0.47 -1.78
C ASN A 492 -9.86 1.03 -0.47
N TRP A 493 -8.90 1.96 -0.55
CA TRP A 493 -8.15 2.42 0.61
C TRP A 493 -8.13 3.94 0.79
N VAL A 494 -8.42 4.71 -0.25
CA VAL A 494 -8.40 6.18 -0.21
C VAL A 494 -9.66 6.77 -0.83
N SER A 495 -10.13 7.90 -0.29
CA SER A 495 -11.19 8.70 -0.91
C SER A 495 -10.61 9.82 -1.78
N LYS A 496 -11.44 10.39 -2.66
CA LYS A 496 -11.09 11.56 -3.47
C LYS A 496 -10.68 12.73 -2.58
N GLU A 497 -11.42 12.98 -1.51
CA GLU A 497 -11.18 14.07 -0.56
C GLU A 497 -9.82 13.90 0.14
N ALA A 498 -9.45 12.68 0.54
CA ALA A 498 -8.17 12.41 1.16
C ALA A 498 -6.99 12.72 0.21
N VAL A 499 -7.10 12.33 -1.06
CA VAL A 499 -6.07 12.62 -2.07
C VAL A 499 -5.98 14.12 -2.36
N LEU A 500 -7.10 14.83 -2.47
CA LEU A 500 -7.12 16.28 -2.65
C LEU A 500 -6.50 17.02 -1.47
N GLN A 501 -6.82 16.58 -0.24
CA GLN A 501 -6.23 17.16 0.96
C GLN A 501 -4.71 16.98 0.96
N GLU A 502 -4.21 15.77 0.67
CA GLU A 502 -2.77 15.49 0.60
C GLU A 502 -2.09 16.37 -0.45
N LEU A 503 -2.60 16.41 -1.68
CA LEU A 503 -2.04 17.23 -2.76
C LEU A 503 -2.08 18.73 -2.44
N GLY A 504 -3.18 19.20 -1.84
CA GLY A 504 -3.36 20.59 -1.44
C GLY A 504 -2.32 21.07 -0.42
N THR A 505 -1.80 20.17 0.43
CA THR A 505 -0.73 20.52 1.38
C THR A 505 0.62 20.80 0.72
N LEU A 506 0.84 20.32 -0.51
CA LEU A 506 2.13 20.45 -1.20
C LEU A 506 2.38 21.87 -1.72
N ASN A 507 1.30 22.63 -2.00
CA ASN A 507 1.35 24.01 -2.50
C ASN A 507 2.29 24.20 -3.71
N ILE A 508 2.30 23.24 -4.63
CA ILE A 508 3.14 23.26 -5.84
C ILE A 508 2.33 23.86 -6.99
N LYS A 509 2.78 25.01 -7.51
CA LYS A 509 2.12 25.70 -8.61
C LYS A 509 2.58 25.16 -9.96
N GLN A 510 1.67 25.20 -10.94
CA GLN A 510 2.01 24.90 -12.32
C GLN A 510 3.07 25.89 -12.84
N VAL A 511 4.11 25.33 -13.47
CA VAL A 511 5.16 26.09 -14.16
C VAL A 511 5.28 25.61 -15.60
N PRO A 512 5.76 26.46 -16.52
CA PRO A 512 6.03 26.03 -17.89
C PRO A 512 7.05 24.90 -17.95
N VAL A 513 6.72 23.86 -18.72
CA VAL A 513 7.62 22.76 -19.09
C VAL A 513 8.04 22.99 -20.53
N TYR A 514 9.32 23.19 -20.76
CA TYR A 514 9.84 23.50 -22.09
C TYR A 514 10.70 22.36 -22.65
N GLU A 515 10.59 22.18 -23.96
CA GLU A 515 11.62 21.51 -24.75
C GLU A 515 12.92 22.33 -24.74
N LYS A 516 14.06 21.67 -24.98
CA LYS A 516 15.41 22.26 -24.78
C LYS A 516 15.59 23.65 -25.41
N GLU A 517 15.19 23.83 -26.66
CA GLU A 517 15.36 25.11 -27.36
C GLU A 517 14.45 26.21 -26.79
N ALA A 518 13.20 25.88 -26.46
CA ALA A 518 12.27 26.80 -25.84
C ALA A 518 12.72 27.17 -24.41
N PHE A 519 13.31 26.21 -23.70
CA PHE A 519 13.88 26.43 -22.38
C PHE A 519 15.04 27.42 -22.43
N ILE A 520 15.97 27.27 -23.38
CA ILE A 520 17.08 28.20 -23.58
C ILE A 520 16.56 29.62 -23.87
N ARG A 521 15.54 29.76 -24.72
CA ARG A 521 14.92 31.07 -25.00
C ARG A 521 14.29 31.69 -23.75
N SER A 522 13.57 30.88 -22.97
CA SER A 522 12.95 31.32 -21.72
C SER A 522 14.00 31.72 -20.67
N ALA A 523 15.04 30.91 -20.50
CA ALA A 523 16.18 31.20 -19.62
C ALA A 523 16.85 32.54 -19.97
N ASN A 524 17.07 32.81 -21.27
CA ASN A 524 17.58 34.10 -21.73
C ASN A 524 16.65 35.27 -21.42
N HIS A 525 15.33 35.10 -21.60
CA HIS A 525 14.35 36.13 -21.26
C HIS A 525 14.39 36.46 -19.76
N ILE A 526 14.40 35.43 -18.92
CA ILE A 526 14.50 35.57 -17.46
C ILE A 526 15.83 36.21 -17.06
N LEU A 527 16.94 35.77 -17.64
CA LEU A 527 18.28 36.31 -17.39
C LEU A 527 18.38 37.79 -17.72
N ARG A 528 17.82 38.23 -18.86
CA ARG A 528 17.76 39.66 -19.22
C ARG A 528 16.91 40.48 -18.27
N LYS A 529 15.78 39.91 -17.83
CA LYS A 529 14.87 40.58 -16.89
C LYS A 529 15.46 40.74 -15.50
N ASN A 530 16.13 39.69 -14.99
CA ASN A 530 16.58 39.62 -13.60
C ASN A 530 18.07 39.88 -13.42
N GLN A 531 18.83 40.02 -14.52
CA GLN A 531 20.31 40.07 -14.55
C GLN A 531 21.01 38.82 -13.98
N LYS A 532 20.22 37.83 -13.54
CA LYS A 532 20.66 36.62 -12.87
C LYS A 532 19.65 35.50 -13.08
N ILE A 533 20.15 34.28 -13.21
CA ILE A 533 19.36 33.06 -13.04
C ILE A 533 20.15 32.02 -12.24
N VAL A 534 19.44 31.15 -11.54
CA VAL A 534 20.00 29.95 -10.92
C VAL A 534 19.40 28.74 -11.61
N VAL A 535 20.25 27.84 -12.09
CA VAL A 535 19.84 26.57 -12.68
C VAL A 535 20.23 25.45 -11.74
N MET A 536 19.27 24.61 -11.38
CA MET A 536 19.51 23.45 -10.51
C MET A 536 19.12 22.16 -11.21
N ALA A 537 19.98 21.16 -11.09
CA ALA A 537 19.77 19.81 -11.60
C ALA A 537 19.28 18.88 -10.50
N PHE A 538 18.29 18.04 -10.83
CA PHE A 538 17.67 17.09 -9.92
C PHE A 538 17.81 15.66 -10.42
N ASP A 539 18.05 14.71 -9.51
CA ASP A 539 18.06 13.27 -9.83
C ASP A 539 16.63 12.68 -9.91
N LEU A 540 16.52 11.36 -10.13
CA LEU A 540 15.24 10.65 -10.25
C LEU A 540 14.40 10.73 -8.97
N LEU A 541 15.03 10.88 -7.81
CA LEU A 541 14.34 11.04 -6.52
C LEU A 541 14.09 12.51 -6.18
N GLN A 542 14.27 13.41 -7.16
CA GLN A 542 14.14 14.86 -7.02
C GLN A 542 15.12 15.44 -6.01
N VAL A 543 16.27 14.79 -5.78
CA VAL A 543 17.34 15.31 -4.94
C VAL A 543 18.19 16.25 -5.79
N PRO A 544 18.42 17.50 -5.35
CA PRO A 544 19.30 18.40 -6.06
C PRO A 544 20.73 17.86 -6.09
N ARG A 545 21.36 17.89 -7.26
CA ARG A 545 22.73 17.38 -7.50
C ARG A 545 23.70 18.50 -7.80
N TYR A 546 23.26 19.44 -8.63
CA TYR A 546 24.10 20.54 -9.10
C TYR A 546 23.34 21.84 -9.07
N LYS A 547 24.10 22.92 -8.84
CA LYS A 547 23.62 24.28 -8.94
C LYS A 547 24.66 25.11 -9.67
N ILE A 548 24.21 25.92 -10.63
CA ILE A 548 25.01 26.97 -11.26
C ILE A 548 24.26 28.28 -11.16
N THR A 549 24.99 29.34 -10.83
CA THR A 549 24.49 30.71 -10.93
C THR A 549 25.04 31.36 -12.18
N PHE A 550 24.15 31.94 -13.00
CA PHE A 550 24.54 32.70 -14.17
C PHE A 550 24.17 34.16 -14.00
N HIS A 551 25.12 35.04 -14.28
CA HIS A 551 24.94 36.49 -14.32
C HIS A 551 25.04 36.97 -15.76
N LEU A 552 24.21 37.96 -16.11
CA LEU A 552 24.29 38.59 -17.41
C LEU A 552 25.51 39.50 -17.41
N LYS A 553 26.45 39.24 -18.32
CA LYS A 553 27.65 40.07 -18.47
C LYS A 553 27.23 41.51 -18.76
N CYS A 554 27.54 42.41 -17.84
CA CYS A 554 27.39 43.85 -18.08
C CYS A 554 28.45 44.27 -19.10
N ASN A 555 28.03 44.66 -20.30
CA ASN A 555 28.87 45.46 -21.16
C ASN A 555 28.92 46.86 -20.52
N LEU A 556 29.92 47.10 -19.67
CA LEU A 556 30.27 48.48 -19.33
C LEU A 556 30.72 49.17 -20.63
N PRO A 557 30.18 50.37 -20.93
CA PRO A 557 30.59 51.13 -22.11
C PRO A 557 32.07 51.50 -22.10
#